data_AF-A0A6A6YDU0-F1
#
_entry.id   AF-A0A6A6YDU0-F1
#
_cell.length_a   1.000
_cell.length_b   1.000
_cell.length_c   1.000
_cell.angle_alpha   90.00
_cell.angle_beta   90.00
_cell.angle_gamma   90.00
#
_symmetry.space_group_name_H-M   'P 1'
#
loop_
_entity.id
_entity.type
_entity.pdbx_description
1 polymer ?
#
loop_
_entity_poly.entity_id
_entity_poly.type
_entity_poly.pdbx_seq_one_letter_code
_entity_poly.pdbx_strand_id
1 'polypeptide(L)'
;MRLLLEDPFFLLASLLTTVALSFVQLLNYLSENIAEYRTINTELLNVKLERLRHSVSIHRIELSLTENLHWIQQGCCVEWPKAASAETSSRKALLQRKLHEDHEHLLQRCSIMRRDCESAASLLLSYSQLMCAEQGISQADEVHRLTKLAYFFVPLGFVTSAFGMNIKELQKFPSLCVFAIAAVSISSVSFAAMYWSSLGTKKKIDSRS
;
A
#
# COMPACT_ATOMS: atom_id res chain seq x y z
N MET A 1 -33.14 34.56 24.50
CA MET A 1 -34.02 33.70 23.67
C MET A 1 -34.88 34.46 22.65
N ARG A 2 -34.69 35.78 22.40
CA ARG A 2 -35.43 36.51 21.34
C ARG A 2 -34.79 36.44 19.95
N LEU A 3 -33.45 36.44 19.89
CA LEU A 3 -32.68 36.27 18.64
C LEU A 3 -32.89 34.91 17.95
N LEU A 4 -33.27 33.90 18.72
CA LEU A 4 -33.55 32.53 18.26
C LEU A 4 -34.90 32.39 17.56
N LEU A 5 -35.85 33.25 17.93
CA LEU A 5 -37.18 33.33 17.33
C LEU A 5 -37.15 34.11 16.00
N GLU A 6 -36.08 34.86 15.75
CA GLU A 6 -35.98 35.78 14.61
C GLU A 6 -35.16 35.18 13.46
N ASP A 7 -34.07 34.45 13.74
CA ASP A 7 -33.35 33.68 12.72
C ASP A 7 -32.69 32.40 13.31
N PRO A 8 -33.12 31.19 12.92
CA PRO A 8 -32.56 29.93 13.40
C PRO A 8 -31.11 29.68 12.95
N PHE A 9 -30.58 30.47 12.01
CA PHE A 9 -29.19 30.40 11.56
C PHE A 9 -28.18 30.58 12.71
N PHE A 10 -28.48 31.42 13.71
CA PHE A 10 -27.54 31.64 14.83
C PHE A 10 -27.30 30.38 15.67
N LEU A 11 -28.29 29.47 15.76
CA LEU A 11 -28.10 28.16 16.41
C LEU A 11 -27.21 27.25 15.59
N LEU A 12 -27.49 27.15 14.28
CA LEU A 12 -26.67 26.35 13.38
C LEU A 12 -25.24 26.86 13.35
N ALA A 13 -25.03 28.17 13.29
CA ALA A 13 -23.68 28.75 13.32
C ALA A 13 -22.94 28.36 14.60
N SER A 14 -23.63 28.32 15.74
CA SER A 14 -23.03 27.89 17.01
C SER A 14 -22.68 26.40 16.99
N LEU A 15 -23.58 25.55 16.50
CA LEU A 15 -23.34 24.11 16.33
C LEU A 15 -22.19 23.83 15.37
N LEU A 16 -22.19 24.46 14.21
CA LEU A 16 -21.13 24.34 13.20
C LEU A 16 -19.79 24.82 13.76
N THR A 17 -19.78 25.87 14.58
CA THR A 17 -18.57 26.30 15.28
C THR A 17 -18.09 25.22 16.26
N THR A 18 -18.98 24.60 17.04
CA THR A 18 -18.61 23.50 17.95
C THR A 18 -18.06 22.29 17.18
N VAL A 19 -18.70 21.93 16.06
CA VAL A 19 -18.25 20.86 15.18
C VAL A 19 -16.86 21.18 14.60
N ALA A 20 -16.64 22.39 14.10
CA ALA A 20 -15.35 22.83 13.60
C ALA A 20 -14.25 22.74 14.67
N LEU A 21 -14.53 23.14 15.91
CA LEU A 21 -13.60 23.00 17.03
C LEU A 21 -13.26 21.54 17.34
N SER A 22 -14.26 20.65 17.30
CA SER A 22 -14.03 19.21 17.50
C SER A 22 -13.14 18.61 16.40
N PHE A 23 -13.32 19.04 15.15
CA PHE A 23 -12.47 18.61 14.04
C PHE A 23 -11.05 19.16 14.17
N VAL A 24 -10.87 20.40 14.63
CA VAL A 24 -9.53 20.94 14.91
C VAL A 24 -8.82 20.11 15.97
N GLN A 25 -9.49 19.74 17.06
CA GLN A 25 -8.90 18.88 18.10
C GLN A 25 -8.54 17.50 17.54
N LEU A 26 -9.42 16.89 16.75
CA LEU A 26 -9.15 15.62 16.09
C LEU A 26 -7.96 15.72 15.14
N LEU A 27 -7.88 16.75 14.31
CA LEU A 27 -6.74 16.96 13.40
C LEU A 27 -5.43 17.16 14.16
N ASN A 28 -5.45 17.87 15.29
CA ASN A 28 -4.27 18.04 16.13
C ASN A 28 -3.83 16.69 16.72
N TYR A 29 -4.77 15.89 17.24
CA TYR A 29 -4.49 14.54 17.72
C TYR A 29 -3.90 13.66 16.61
N LEU A 30 -4.49 13.68 15.41
CA LEU A 30 -3.98 12.92 14.27
C LEU A 30 -2.58 13.39 13.86
N SER A 31 -2.32 14.70 13.89
CA SER A 31 -1.01 15.27 13.58
C SER A 31 0.07 14.82 14.55
N GLU A 32 -0.26 14.77 15.84
CA GLU A 32 0.65 14.31 16.89
C GLU A 32 0.97 12.82 16.74
N ASN A 33 -0.06 11.99 16.56
CA ASN A 33 0.12 10.55 16.33
C ASN A 33 0.95 10.28 15.07
N ILE A 34 0.67 10.97 13.96
CA ILE A 34 1.44 10.81 12.71
C ILE A 34 2.92 11.19 12.91
N ALA A 35 3.22 12.19 13.75
CA ALA A 35 4.58 12.56 14.08
C ALA A 35 5.28 11.49 14.95
N GLU A 36 4.56 10.92 15.92
CA GLU A 36 5.06 9.87 16.80
C GLU A 36 5.38 8.57 16.05
N TYR A 37 4.53 8.15 15.10
CA TYR A 37 4.78 6.96 14.27
C TYR A 37 5.90 7.15 13.24
N ARG A 38 6.45 8.36 13.07
CA ARG A 38 7.62 8.59 12.20
C ARG A 38 8.91 8.05 12.84
N THR A 39 8.98 7.93 14.16
CA THR A 39 10.20 7.61 14.90
C THR A 39 10.29 6.14 15.33
N ILE A 40 9.15 5.44 15.43
CA ILE A 40 9.12 4.07 15.97
C ILE A 40 9.15 3.03 14.84
N ASN A 41 10.31 2.42 14.72
CA ASN A 41 10.64 1.33 13.81
C ASN A 41 9.79 0.07 14.16
N THR A 42 8.59 -0.06 13.60
CA THR A 42 7.72 -1.22 13.88
C THR A 42 6.90 -1.60 12.65
N GLU A 43 6.86 -2.91 12.38
CA GLU A 43 6.12 -3.63 11.33
C GLU A 43 5.39 -2.75 10.30
N LEU A 44 5.98 -2.69 9.11
CA LEU A 44 5.48 -2.03 7.91
C LEU A 44 3.98 -2.22 7.67
N LEU A 45 3.43 -3.38 8.06
CA LEU A 45 2.02 -3.74 7.90
C LEU A 45 1.08 -2.93 8.82
N ASN A 46 1.42 -2.78 10.11
CA ASN A 46 0.61 -2.03 11.07
C ASN A 46 0.65 -0.53 10.74
N VAL A 47 1.82 -0.02 10.35
CA VAL A 47 1.98 1.36 9.86
C VAL A 47 1.16 1.60 8.59
N LYS A 48 1.09 0.62 7.67
CA LYS A 48 0.29 0.69 6.45
C LYS A 48 -1.22 0.73 6.76
N LEU A 49 -1.69 -0.11 7.68
CA LEU A 49 -3.11 -0.16 8.07
C LEU A 49 -3.56 1.13 8.78
N GLU A 50 -2.77 1.64 9.71
CA GLU A 50 -3.11 2.87 10.44
C GLU A 50 -3.07 4.10 9.51
N ARG A 51 -2.09 4.21 8.61
CA ARG A 51 -2.08 5.29 7.61
C ARG A 51 -3.30 5.25 6.69
N LEU A 52 -3.71 4.06 6.23
CA LEU A 52 -4.93 3.92 5.43
C LEU A 52 -6.18 4.29 6.23
N ARG A 53 -6.25 3.89 7.50
CA ARG A 53 -7.36 4.23 8.40
C ARG A 53 -7.47 5.75 8.62
N HIS A 54 -6.35 6.42 8.84
CA HIS A 54 -6.31 7.87 8.99
C HIS A 54 -6.73 8.58 7.70
N SER A 55 -6.23 8.15 6.54
CA SER A 55 -6.62 8.71 5.24
C SER A 55 -8.14 8.61 5.00
N VAL A 56 -8.74 7.44 5.25
CA VAL A 56 -10.19 7.24 5.12
C VAL A 56 -10.97 8.13 6.09
N SER A 57 -10.49 8.29 7.32
CA SER A 57 -11.15 9.12 8.33
C SER A 57 -11.10 10.60 7.95
N ILE A 58 -9.94 11.10 7.48
CA ILE A 58 -9.77 12.48 7.01
C ILE A 58 -10.66 12.75 5.79
N HIS A 59 -10.76 11.80 4.86
CA HIS A 59 -11.61 11.96 3.68
C HIS A 59 -13.09 12.12 4.04
N ARG A 60 -13.59 11.37 5.04
CA ARG A 60 -14.97 11.54 5.53
C ARG A 60 -15.21 12.91 6.14
N ILE A 61 -14.22 13.47 6.83
CA ILE A 61 -14.28 14.82 7.40
C ILE A 61 -14.30 15.86 6.27
N GLU A 62 -13.47 15.69 5.24
CA GLU A 62 -13.43 16.56 4.05
C GLU A 62 -14.79 16.64 3.34
N LEU A 63 -15.46 15.49 3.18
CA LEU A 63 -16.82 15.43 2.62
C LEU A 63 -17.82 16.19 3.50
N SER A 64 -17.83 15.94 4.81
CA SER A 64 -18.73 16.62 5.73
C SER A 64 -18.52 18.14 5.78
N LEU A 65 -17.26 18.60 5.72
CA LEU A 65 -16.92 20.02 5.67
C LEU A 65 -17.38 20.67 4.36
N THR A 66 -17.26 19.96 3.23
CA THR A 66 -17.72 20.43 1.92
C THR A 66 -19.24 20.61 1.91
N GLU A 67 -19.96 19.64 2.47
CA GLU A 67 -21.41 19.74 2.65
C GLU A 67 -21.74 20.94 3.53
N ASN A 68 -21.14 21.05 4.72
CA ASN A 68 -21.38 22.18 5.64
C ASN A 68 -21.11 23.54 4.97
N LEU A 69 -20.04 23.67 4.18
CA LEU A 69 -19.75 24.88 3.41
C LEU A 69 -20.86 25.21 2.41
N HIS A 70 -21.41 24.22 1.73
CA HIS A 70 -22.54 24.39 0.82
C HIS A 70 -23.78 24.91 1.55
N TRP A 71 -24.10 24.34 2.71
CA TRP A 71 -25.20 24.79 3.58
C TRP A 71 -24.99 26.23 4.07
N ILE A 72 -23.76 26.59 4.46
CA ILE A 72 -23.39 27.94 4.89
C ILE A 72 -23.54 28.93 3.72
N GLN A 73 -23.13 28.57 2.50
CA GLN A 73 -23.25 29.44 1.32
C GLN A 73 -24.69 29.67 0.91
N GLN A 74 -25.54 28.65 0.98
CA GLN A 74 -26.96 28.79 0.67
C GLN A 74 -27.74 29.66 1.66
N GLY A 75 -27.18 29.95 2.85
CA GLY A 75 -27.82 30.83 3.82
C GLY A 75 -29.09 30.25 4.45
N CYS A 76 -29.21 28.91 4.42
CA CYS A 76 -30.31 28.06 4.90
C CYS A 76 -31.52 27.89 3.98
N CYS A 77 -32.44 27.02 4.38
CA CYS A 77 -33.66 26.70 3.64
C CYS A 77 -34.49 27.95 3.33
N VAL A 78 -35.09 27.98 2.15
CA VAL A 78 -35.92 29.08 1.64
C VAL A 78 -37.09 29.42 2.59
N GLU A 79 -37.53 28.44 3.38
CA GLU A 79 -38.65 28.53 4.32
C GLU A 79 -38.30 29.14 5.67
N TRP A 80 -37.04 29.47 5.93
CA TRP A 80 -36.62 29.98 7.23
C TRP A 80 -37.02 31.45 7.44
N PRO A 81 -37.48 31.81 8.65
CA PRO A 81 -37.77 33.20 8.97
C PRO A 81 -36.50 34.03 8.80
N LYS A 82 -36.63 35.12 8.03
CA LYS A 82 -35.54 36.04 7.74
C LYS A 82 -35.52 37.13 8.80
N ALA A 83 -34.31 37.56 9.16
CA ALA A 83 -34.08 38.68 10.07
C ALA A 83 -34.98 39.88 9.74
N ALA A 84 -35.77 40.34 10.72
CA ALA A 84 -36.70 41.46 10.55
C ALA A 84 -35.99 42.82 10.61
N SER A 85 -34.84 42.90 11.29
CA SER A 85 -34.01 44.09 11.42
C SER A 85 -32.78 44.07 10.49
N ALA A 86 -32.46 45.24 9.91
CA ALA A 86 -31.25 45.45 9.10
C ALA A 86 -29.96 45.16 9.89
N GLU A 87 -29.95 45.41 11.20
CA GLU A 87 -28.82 45.09 12.09
C GLU A 87 -28.61 43.58 12.23
N THR A 88 -29.69 42.82 12.40
CA THR A 88 -29.65 41.35 12.54
C THR A 88 -29.22 40.69 11.23
N SER A 89 -29.64 41.22 10.08
CA SER A 89 -29.20 40.75 8.75
C SER A 89 -27.71 41.01 8.51
N SER A 90 -27.19 42.17 8.91
CA SER A 90 -25.76 42.50 8.81
C SER A 90 -24.92 41.57 9.69
N ARG A 91 -25.36 41.31 10.93
CA ARG A 91 -24.68 40.40 11.86
C ARG A 91 -24.69 38.95 11.37
N LYS A 92 -25.78 38.50 10.72
CA LYS A 92 -25.86 37.20 10.04
C LYS A 92 -24.81 37.09 8.93
N ALA A 93 -24.75 38.08 8.04
CA ALA A 93 -23.80 38.08 6.92
C ALA A 93 -22.34 38.02 7.40
N LEU A 94 -22.01 38.79 8.45
CA LEU A 94 -20.68 38.75 9.07
C LEU A 94 -20.36 37.35 9.64
N LEU A 95 -21.30 36.75 10.36
CA LEU A 95 -21.12 35.42 10.97
C LEU A 95 -21.00 34.33 9.91
N GLN A 96 -21.82 34.39 8.86
CA GLN A 96 -21.78 33.46 7.73
C GLN A 96 -20.44 33.52 7.01
N ARG A 97 -19.90 34.72 6.78
CA ARG A 97 -18.58 34.92 6.17
C ARG A 97 -17.48 34.32 7.04
N LYS A 98 -17.46 34.64 8.34
CA LYS A 98 -16.46 34.09 9.26
C LYS A 98 -16.49 32.57 9.30
N LEU A 99 -17.68 31.99 9.39
CA LEU A 99 -17.86 30.55 9.45
C LEU A 99 -17.42 29.87 8.15
N HIS A 100 -17.66 30.51 7.01
CA HIS A 100 -17.19 30.06 5.70
C HIS A 100 -15.67 30.05 5.63
N GLU A 101 -15.01 31.16 6.00
CA GLU A 101 -13.54 31.27 6.05
C GLU A 101 -12.92 30.22 7.00
N ASP A 102 -13.51 30.01 8.19
CA ASP A 102 -13.04 29.02 9.17
C ASP A 102 -13.13 27.58 8.62
N HIS A 103 -14.22 27.23 7.93
CA HIS A 103 -14.41 25.90 7.34
C HIS A 103 -13.54 25.67 6.11
N GLU A 104 -13.32 26.70 5.29
CA GLU A 104 -12.41 26.63 4.14
C GLU A 104 -10.97 26.35 4.59
N HIS A 105 -10.50 27.08 5.61
CA HIS A 105 -9.17 26.86 6.18
C HIS A 105 -9.02 25.44 6.77
N LEU A 106 -10.06 24.93 7.43
CA LEU A 106 -10.07 23.57 7.95
C LEU A 106 -10.02 22.52 6.83
N LEU A 107 -10.76 22.73 5.75
CA LEU A 107 -10.76 21.86 4.57
C LEU A 107 -9.38 21.83 3.90
N GLN A 108 -8.73 23.00 3.78
CA GLN A 108 -7.36 23.08 3.26
C GLN A 108 -6.38 22.28 4.13
N ARG A 109 -6.49 22.38 5.46
CA ARG A 109 -5.65 21.57 6.38
C ARG A 109 -5.89 20.07 6.20
N CYS A 110 -7.15 19.64 6.11
CA CYS A 110 -7.50 18.24 5.84
C CYS A 110 -6.89 17.75 4.52
N SER A 111 -6.98 18.54 3.45
CA SER A 111 -6.44 18.20 2.13
C SER A 111 -4.92 18.03 2.12
N ILE A 112 -4.19 18.88 2.85
CA ILE A 112 -2.73 18.76 2.98
C ILE A 112 -2.39 17.48 3.74
N MET A 113 -3.04 17.26 4.90
CA MET A 113 -2.80 16.08 5.73
C MET A 113 -3.11 14.77 4.99
N ARG A 114 -4.18 14.75 4.18
CA ARG A 114 -4.53 13.60 3.34
C ARG A 114 -3.43 13.33 2.30
N ARG A 115 -2.96 14.36 1.61
CA ARG A 115 -1.89 14.24 0.61
C ARG A 115 -0.59 13.72 1.22
N ASP A 116 -0.23 14.21 2.40
CA ASP A 116 0.96 13.74 3.11
C ASP A 116 0.81 12.25 3.48
N CYS A 117 -0.37 11.85 3.95
CA CYS A 117 -0.65 10.45 4.28
C CYS A 117 -0.61 9.54 3.05
N GLU A 118 -1.18 9.97 1.92
CA GLU A 118 -1.17 9.24 0.65
C GLU A 118 0.24 9.09 0.08
N SER A 119 1.02 10.18 0.05
CA SER A 119 2.42 10.17 -0.39
C SER A 119 3.27 9.23 0.47
N ALA A 120 3.09 9.29 1.79
CA ALA A 120 3.81 8.44 2.71
C ALA A 120 3.36 6.96 2.59
N ALA A 121 2.10 6.69 2.27
CA ALA A 121 1.61 5.34 1.97
C ALA A 121 2.16 4.80 0.64
N SER A 122 2.24 5.62 -0.40
CA SER A 122 2.82 5.21 -1.69
C SER A 122 4.31 4.89 -1.58
N LEU A 123 5.07 5.69 -0.81
CA LEU A 123 6.48 5.41 -0.55
C LEU A 123 6.67 4.08 0.18
N LEU A 124 5.86 3.81 1.21
CA LEU A 124 5.89 2.52 1.93
C LEU A 124 5.51 1.35 1.01
N LEU A 125 4.55 1.55 0.11
CA LEU A 125 4.16 0.52 -0.84
C LEU A 125 5.31 0.19 -1.80
N SER A 126 5.95 1.21 -2.39
CA SER A 126 7.11 1.01 -3.26
C SER A 126 8.25 0.32 -2.53
N TYR A 127 8.52 0.69 -1.29
CA TYR A 127 9.51 0.01 -0.45
C TYR A 127 9.14 -1.46 -0.19
N SER A 128 7.87 -1.74 0.12
CA SER A 128 7.39 -3.13 0.33
C SER A 128 7.54 -3.98 -0.92
N GLN A 129 7.25 -3.42 -2.09
CA GLN A 129 7.39 -4.11 -3.38
C GLN A 129 8.86 -4.42 -3.67
N LEU A 130 9.76 -3.49 -3.38
CA LEU A 130 11.19 -3.70 -3.53
C LEU A 130 11.69 -4.83 -2.62
N MET A 131 11.30 -4.81 -1.34
CA MET A 131 11.66 -5.87 -0.38
C MET A 131 11.12 -7.24 -0.81
N CYS A 132 9.86 -7.31 -1.25
CA CYS A 132 9.29 -8.56 -1.78
C CYS A 132 10.02 -9.04 -3.04
N ALA A 133 10.47 -8.12 -3.91
CA ALA A 133 11.24 -8.47 -5.10
C ALA A 133 12.63 -9.02 -4.73
N GLU A 134 13.35 -8.38 -3.81
CA GLU A 134 14.64 -8.86 -3.31
C GLU A 134 14.53 -10.25 -2.67
N GLN A 135 13.50 -10.47 -1.85
CA GLN A 135 13.22 -11.79 -1.27
C GLN A 135 12.91 -12.83 -2.35
N GLY A 136 12.11 -12.49 -3.36
CA GLY A 136 11.80 -13.37 -4.49
C GLY A 136 13.05 -13.73 -5.30
N ILE A 137 13.96 -12.77 -5.51
CA ILE A 137 15.26 -13.01 -6.17
C ILE A 137 16.11 -13.95 -5.31
N SER A 138 16.22 -13.71 -4.01
CA SER A 138 16.99 -14.57 -3.11
C SER A 138 16.44 -16.01 -3.10
N GLN A 139 15.11 -16.16 -3.07
CA GLN A 139 14.47 -17.47 -3.13
C GLN A 139 14.72 -18.16 -4.48
N ALA A 140 14.67 -17.41 -5.59
CA ALA A 140 14.99 -17.95 -6.91
C ALA A 140 16.46 -18.42 -7.01
N ASP A 141 17.39 -17.70 -6.38
CA ASP A 141 18.80 -18.08 -6.31
C ASP A 141 19.01 -19.38 -5.52
N GLU A 142 18.30 -19.56 -4.39
CA GLU A 142 18.33 -20.81 -3.63
C GLU A 142 17.79 -21.98 -4.45
N VAL A 143 16.63 -21.81 -5.10
CA VAL A 143 16.05 -22.82 -6.00
C VAL A 143 17.00 -23.12 -7.17
N HIS A 144 17.69 -22.12 -7.70
CA HIS A 144 18.66 -22.31 -8.77
C HIS A 144 19.87 -23.14 -8.31
N ARG A 145 20.36 -22.91 -7.09
CA ARG A 145 21.43 -23.74 -6.47
C ARG A 145 20.98 -25.18 -6.27
N LEU A 146 19.77 -25.40 -5.73
CA LEU A 146 19.20 -26.74 -5.55
C LEU A 146 19.03 -27.47 -6.89
N THR A 147 18.52 -26.77 -7.90
CA THR A 147 18.31 -27.31 -9.25
C THR A 147 19.64 -27.72 -9.89
N LYS A 148 20.70 -26.90 -9.77
CA LYS A 148 22.06 -27.25 -10.22
C LYS A 148 22.56 -28.54 -9.56
N LEU A 149 22.30 -28.71 -8.27
CA LEU A 149 22.71 -29.90 -7.54
C LEU A 149 21.94 -31.15 -8.02
N ALA A 150 20.64 -31.02 -8.27
CA ALA A 150 19.81 -32.09 -8.79
C ALA A 150 20.27 -32.56 -10.18
N TYR A 151 20.68 -31.64 -11.06
CA TYR A 151 21.24 -31.99 -12.37
C TYR A 151 22.53 -32.83 -12.29
N PHE A 152 23.26 -32.76 -11.18
CA PHE A 152 24.44 -33.61 -10.96
C PHE A 152 24.05 -34.95 -10.33
N PHE A 153 23.26 -34.95 -9.25
CA PHE A 153 22.98 -36.16 -8.48
C PHE A 153 21.93 -37.08 -9.11
N VAL A 154 20.93 -36.55 -9.82
CA VAL A 154 19.87 -37.38 -10.42
C VAL A 154 20.43 -38.32 -11.49
N PRO A 155 21.24 -37.85 -12.48
CA PRO A 155 21.81 -38.75 -13.47
C PRO A 155 22.86 -39.69 -12.87
N LEU A 156 23.67 -39.21 -11.92
CA LEU A 156 24.67 -40.04 -11.25
C LEU A 156 24.00 -41.18 -10.46
N GLY A 157 22.94 -40.87 -9.71
CA GLY A 157 22.15 -41.85 -8.96
C GLY A 157 21.48 -42.87 -9.86
N PHE A 158 21.01 -42.46 -11.05
CA PHE A 158 20.47 -43.39 -12.04
C PHE A 158 21.55 -44.38 -12.54
N VAL A 159 22.75 -43.91 -12.85
CA VAL A 159 23.87 -44.77 -13.25
C VAL A 159 24.28 -45.70 -12.11
N THR A 160 24.44 -45.19 -10.89
CA THR A 160 24.75 -46.00 -9.71
C THR A 160 23.67 -47.07 -9.46
N SER A 161 22.39 -46.74 -9.66
CA SER A 161 21.29 -47.71 -9.53
C SER A 161 21.35 -48.77 -10.64
N ALA A 162 21.54 -48.38 -11.89
CA ALA A 162 21.62 -49.32 -13.02
C ALA A 162 22.79 -50.30 -12.91
N PHE A 163 23.96 -49.84 -12.45
CA PHE A 163 25.14 -50.68 -12.23
C PHE A 163 25.12 -51.42 -10.88
N GLY A 164 24.36 -50.92 -9.90
CA GLY A 164 24.16 -51.58 -8.60
C GLY A 164 23.11 -52.69 -8.65
N MET A 165 22.16 -52.60 -9.58
CA MET A 165 21.27 -53.72 -9.90
C MET A 165 22.08 -54.78 -10.65
N ASN A 166 22.09 -56.02 -10.13
CA ASN A 166 22.73 -57.17 -10.77
C ASN A 166 22.01 -57.56 -12.08
N ILE A 167 22.11 -56.72 -13.10
CA ILE A 167 21.58 -56.98 -14.43
C ILE A 167 22.48 -58.06 -15.05
N LYS A 168 21.88 -59.20 -15.42
CA LYS A 168 22.59 -60.39 -15.94
C LYS A 168 23.48 -60.09 -17.16
N GLU A 169 23.18 -59.05 -17.94
CA GLU A 169 23.99 -58.60 -19.09
C GLU A 169 25.28 -57.85 -18.70
N LEU A 170 25.33 -57.25 -17.51
CA LEU A 170 26.48 -56.50 -16.98
C LEU A 170 27.42 -57.37 -16.12
N GLN A 171 27.16 -58.67 -15.96
CA GLN A 171 27.96 -59.58 -15.12
C GLN A 171 29.36 -59.93 -15.67
N LYS A 172 29.69 -59.56 -16.92
CA LYS A 172 31.06 -59.64 -17.45
C LYS A 172 31.86 -58.43 -16.93
N PHE A 173 32.41 -58.53 -15.72
CA PHE A 173 33.39 -57.62 -15.10
C PHE A 173 33.46 -56.22 -15.73
N PRO A 174 32.45 -55.35 -15.52
CA PRO A 174 32.54 -53.99 -16.03
C PRO A 174 33.66 -53.30 -15.26
N SER A 175 34.72 -52.91 -15.96
CA SER A 175 35.80 -52.16 -15.35
C SER A 175 35.24 -50.86 -14.79
N LEU A 176 35.81 -50.39 -13.68
CA LEU A 176 35.48 -49.07 -13.10
C LEU A 176 35.52 -47.94 -14.16
N CYS A 177 36.31 -48.12 -15.22
CA CYS A 177 36.35 -47.22 -16.38
C CYS A 177 35.02 -47.14 -17.15
N VAL A 178 34.30 -48.25 -17.35
CA VAL A 178 33.02 -48.24 -18.09
C VAL A 178 31.93 -47.50 -17.30
N PHE A 179 31.91 -47.72 -15.98
CA PHE A 179 31.04 -46.95 -15.07
C PHE A 179 31.37 -45.46 -15.12
N ALA A 180 32.66 -45.10 -15.03
CA ALA A 180 33.09 -43.71 -15.09
C ALA A 180 32.73 -43.03 -16.42
N ILE A 181 32.92 -43.72 -17.55
CA ILE A 181 32.55 -43.21 -18.89
C ILE A 181 31.04 -43.01 -18.98
N ALA A 182 30.22 -43.97 -18.53
CA ALA A 182 28.77 -43.85 -18.56
C ALA A 182 28.27 -42.68 -17.70
N ALA A 183 28.80 -42.55 -16.47
CA ALA A 183 28.46 -41.45 -15.56
C ALA A 183 28.81 -40.07 -16.14
N VAL A 184 30.01 -39.92 -16.71
CA VAL A 184 30.46 -38.66 -17.34
C VAL A 184 29.62 -38.33 -18.57
N SER A 185 29.32 -39.32 -19.41
CA SER A 185 28.52 -39.14 -20.64
C SER A 185 27.12 -38.64 -20.32
N ILE A 186 26.44 -39.29 -19.37
CA ILE A 186 25.06 -38.95 -18.99
C ILE A 186 25.01 -37.61 -18.26
N SER A 187 25.99 -37.32 -17.40
CA SER A 187 26.10 -36.02 -16.72
C SER A 187 26.37 -34.89 -17.71
N SER A 188 27.22 -35.11 -18.71
CA SER A 188 27.54 -34.14 -19.76
C SER A 188 26.31 -33.78 -20.61
N VAL A 189 25.52 -34.78 -21.03
CA VAL A 189 24.26 -34.57 -21.77
C VAL A 189 23.25 -33.79 -20.93
N SER A 190 23.14 -34.12 -19.64
CA SER A 190 22.25 -33.40 -18.71
C SER A 190 22.66 -31.92 -18.56
N PHE A 191 23.97 -31.65 -18.47
CA PHE A 191 24.50 -30.29 -18.41
C PHE A 191 24.29 -29.52 -19.72
N ALA A 192 24.47 -30.18 -20.86
CA ALA A 192 24.22 -29.58 -22.18
C ALA A 192 22.74 -29.23 -22.39
N ALA A 193 21.82 -30.10 -21.95
CA ALA A 193 20.38 -29.83 -21.96
C ALA A 193 20.00 -28.63 -21.07
N MET A 194 20.63 -28.50 -19.90
CA MET A 194 20.47 -27.33 -19.02
C MET A 194 20.99 -26.05 -19.69
N TYR A 195 22.13 -26.10 -20.36
CA TYR A 195 22.71 -24.94 -21.05
C TYR A 195 21.83 -24.49 -22.24
N TRP A 196 21.30 -25.46 -23.00
CA TRP A 196 20.42 -25.18 -24.14
C TRP A 196 19.08 -24.59 -23.70
N SER A 197 18.49 -25.12 -22.63
CA SER A 197 17.25 -24.57 -22.06
C SER A 197 17.45 -23.16 -21.49
N SER A 198 18.58 -22.90 -20.83
CA SER A 198 18.95 -21.56 -20.32
C SER A 198 19.16 -20.51 -21.44
N LEU A 199 19.76 -20.90 -22.57
CA LEU A 199 19.92 -20.03 -23.73
C LEU A 199 18.57 -19.70 -24.40
N GLY A 200 17.64 -20.67 -24.44
CA GLY A 200 16.30 -20.48 -24.99
C GLY A 200 15.43 -19.50 -24.19
N THR A 201 15.56 -19.47 -22.86
CA THR A 201 14.83 -18.52 -22.00
C THR A 201 15.37 -17.10 -22.09
N LYS A 202 16.69 -16.90 -22.16
CA LYS A 202 17.29 -15.56 -22.34
C LYS A 202 16.83 -14.89 -23.62
N LYS A 203 16.77 -15.64 -24.73
CA LYS A 203 16.34 -15.11 -26.04
C LYS A 203 14.87 -14.64 -26.06
N LYS A 204 14.03 -15.16 -25.16
CA LYS A 204 12.60 -14.81 -25.05
C LYS A 204 12.34 -13.55 -24.21
N ILE A 205 13.26 -13.20 -23.31
CA ILE A 205 13.15 -12.00 -22.47
C ILE A 205 13.59 -10.77 -23.28
N ASP A 206 14.65 -10.90 -24.07
CA ASP A 206 15.20 -9.82 -24.91
C ASP A 206 14.28 -9.43 -26.09
N SER A 207 13.34 -10.31 -26.50
CA SER A 207 12.37 -10.01 -27.55
C SER A 207 11.04 -9.40 -27.04
N ARG A 208 10.93 -9.17 -25.72
CA ARG A 208 9.75 -8.56 -25.08
C ARG A 208 10.06 -7.22 -24.39
N SER A 209 11.33 -6.83 -24.32
CA SER A 209 11.77 -5.45 -24.06
C SER A 209 11.68 -4.63 -25.34
#